data_AF-A0A958S9F2-F1
#
_entry.id   AF-A0A958S9F2-F1
#
_cell.length_a   1.000
_cell.length_b   1.000
_cell.length_c   1.000
_cell.angle_alpha   90.00
_cell.angle_beta   90.00
_cell.angle_gamma   90.00
#
_symmetry.space_group_name_H-M   'P 1'
#
loop_
_entity.id
_entity.type
_entity.pdbx_description
1 polymer ?
#
loop_
_entity_poly.entity_id
_entity_poly.type
_entity_poly.pdbx_seq_one_letter_code
_entity_poly.pdbx_strand_id
1 'polypeptide(L)' 'MNSFIEIKYFHPTLKIGLENIRSAWLLSDIKNPVALKTICYQGNLYYRMPQSGKKISYKTLKAGLIKKVIRITL' A
#
# COMPACT_ATOMS: atom_id res chain seq x y z
N MET A 1 -24.82 -0.84 0.85
CA MET A 1 -23.71 -0.35 1.69
C MET A 1 -22.52 -0.16 0.77
N ASN A 2 -22.16 1.07 0.41
CA ASN A 2 -20.98 1.33 -0.41
C ASN A 2 -19.76 1.36 0.52
N SER A 3 -18.86 0.40 0.34
CA SER A 3 -17.61 0.33 1.10
C SER A 3 -16.55 1.17 0.38
N PHE A 4 -15.84 2.00 1.13
CA PHE A 4 -14.73 2.78 0.59
C PHE A 4 -13.49 2.63 1.48
N ILE A 5 -12.33 2.74 0.86
CA ILE A 5 -11.04 2.80 1.54
C ILE A 5 -10.49 4.21 1.40
N GLU A 6 -9.98 4.75 2.50
CA GLU A 6 -9.28 6.04 2.50
C GLU A 6 -7.78 5.84 2.65
N ILE A 7 -7.05 6.01 1.55
CA ILE A 7 -5.59 6.02 1.52
C ILE A 7 -5.11 7.39 2.00
N LYS A 8 -4.23 7.42 3.01
CA LYS A 8 -3.69 8.65 3.61
C LYS A 8 -2.35 9.06 3.02
N TYR A 9 -1.57 8.09 2.58
CA TYR A 9 -0.25 8.29 1.99
C TYR A 9 -0.11 7.52 0.70
N PHE A 10 0.59 8.08 -0.28
CA PHE A 10 0.77 7.49 -1.59
C PHE A 10 2.24 7.53 -2.00
N HIS A 11 2.74 6.47 -2.61
CA HIS A 11 4.05 6.42 -3.22
C HIS A 11 3.91 6.47 -4.75
N PRO A 12 4.32 7.57 -5.42
CA PRO A 12 4.02 7.79 -6.84
C PRO A 12 4.78 6.87 -7.79
N THR A 13 6.02 6.50 -7.46
CA THR A 13 6.84 5.58 -8.27
C THR A 13 6.37 4.14 -8.16
N LEU A 14 6.17 3.64 -6.93
CA LEU A 14 5.76 2.26 -6.67
C LEU A 14 4.26 2.03 -6.84
N LYS A 15 3.47 3.11 -6.98
CA LYS A 15 2.00 3.09 -7.04
C LYS A 15 1.37 2.41 -5.81
N ILE A 16 1.94 2.61 -4.62
CA ILE A 16 1.42 2.00 -3.39
C ILE A 16 0.76 3.06 -2.51
N GLY A 17 -0.46 2.79 -2.06
CA GLY A 17 -1.17 3.56 -1.06
C GLY A 17 -1.08 2.92 0.33
N LEU A 18 -1.01 3.73 1.38
CA LEU A 18 -1.19 3.32 2.76
C LEU A 18 -2.44 3.96 3.35
N GLU A 19 -3.36 3.12 3.82
CA GLU A 19 -4.44 3.53 4.71
C GLU A 19 -3.88 3.71 6.14
N ASN A 20 -3.07 2.74 6.57
CA ASN A 20 -2.31 2.76 7.81
C ASN A 20 -1.02 1.94 7.64
N ILE A 21 -0.15 1.88 8.66
CA ILE A 21 1.14 1.19 8.54
C ILE A 21 1.00 -0.31 8.24
N ARG A 22 -0.11 -0.95 8.62
CA ARG A 22 -0.36 -2.38 8.40
C ARG A 22 -1.26 -2.67 7.20
N SER A 23 -1.87 -1.66 6.60
CA SER A 23 -2.80 -1.74 5.46
C SER A 23 -2.22 -0.97 4.28
N ALA A 24 -1.72 -1.73 3.30
CA ALA A 24 -1.11 -1.21 2.09
C ALA A 24 -1.83 -1.76 0.86
N TRP A 25 -1.93 -0.94 -0.18
CA TRP A 25 -2.68 -1.23 -1.39
C TRP A 25 -1.82 -0.89 -2.60
N LEU A 26 -1.75 -1.79 -3.57
CA LEU A 26 -1.18 -1.50 -4.88
C LEU A 26 -2.27 -0.84 -5.74
N LEU A 27 -1.98 0.37 -6.21
CA LEU A 27 -2.88 1.26 -6.94
C LEU A 27 -2.43 1.43 -8.41
N SER A 28 -1.80 0.40 -8.99
CA SER A 28 -1.39 0.42 -10.40
C SER A 28 -2.58 0.60 -11.34
N ASP A 29 -3.72 -0.02 -11.00
CA ASP A 29 -5.04 0.26 -11.58
C ASP A 29 -5.96 0.74 -10.46
N ILE A 30 -6.42 1.99 -10.55
CA ILE A 30 -7.29 2.61 -9.54
C ILE A 30 -8.65 1.88 -9.46
N LYS A 31 -9.10 1.25 -10.56
CA LYS A 31 -10.37 0.51 -10.59
C LYS A 31 -10.29 -0.84 -9.89
N ASN A 32 -9.08 -1.41 -9.78
CA ASN A 32 -8.84 -2.72 -9.19
C ASN A 32 -7.66 -2.62 -8.20
N PRO A 33 -7.83 -1.91 -7.06
CA PRO A 33 -6.79 -1.82 -6.05
C PRO A 33 -6.53 -3.19 -5.44
N VAL A 34 -5.26 -3.56 -5.30
CA VAL A 34 -4.89 -4.88 -4.75
C VAL A 34 -4.32 -4.71 -3.35
N ALA A 35 -4.97 -5.32 -2.36
CA ALA A 35 -4.45 -5.35 -0.99
C ALA A 35 -3.11 -6.11 -0.95
N LEU A 36 -2.08 -5.48 -0.36
CA LEU A 36 -0.78 -6.10 -0.16
C LEU A 36 -0.78 -6.88 1.15
N LYS A 37 -0.11 -8.04 1.16
CA LYS A 37 0.10 -8.78 2.40
C LYS A 37 1.21 -8.13 3.22
N THR A 38 0.85 -7.62 4.39
CA THR A 38 1.81 -7.10 5.36
C THR A 38 2.41 -8.24 6.17
N ILE A 39 3.73 -8.25 6.30
CA ILE A 39 4.51 -9.25 7.03
C ILE A 39 5.46 -8.50 7.97
N CYS A 40 5.44 -8.85 9.26
CA CYS A 40 6.49 -8.43 10.18
C CYS A 40 7.52 -9.55 10.29
N TYR A 41 8.79 -9.23 10.04
CA TYR A 41 9.90 -10.18 10.14
C TYR A 41 11.10 -9.49 10.78
N GLN A 42 11.60 -10.05 11.89
CA GLN A 42 12.72 -9.49 12.67
C GLN A 42 12.53 -7.98 13.00
N GLY A 43 11.32 -7.61 13.44
CA GLY A 43 10.99 -6.21 13.77
C GLY A 43 10.83 -5.26 12.57
N ASN A 44 11.06 -5.75 11.35
CA ASN A 44 10.89 -4.98 10.13
C ASN A 44 9.55 -5.30 9.47
N LEU A 45 8.88 -4.26 8.98
CA LEU A 45 7.61 -4.40 8.28
C LEU A 45 7.85 -4.46 6.77
N TYR A 46 7.27 -5.46 6.13
CA TYR A 46 7.37 -5.69 4.70
C TYR A 46 5.99 -5.82 4.07
N TYR A 47 5.86 -5.35 2.84
CA TYR A 47 4.68 -5.54 2.00
C TYR A 47 5.04 -6.46 0.85
N ARG A 48 4.36 -7.59 0.75
CA ARG A 48 4.56 -8.56 -0.32
C ARG A 48 3.74 -8.14 -1.54
N MET A 49 4.40 -8.06 -2.69
CA MET A 49 3.72 -7.77 -3.94
C MET A 49 2.83 -8.93 -4.37
N PRO A 50 1.68 -8.67 -5.01
CA PRO A 50 0.87 -9.72 -5.60
C PRO A 50 1.67 -10.36 -6.75
N GLN A 51 1.51 -11.66 -6.93
CA GLN A 51 2.05 -12.48 -8.02
C GLN A 51 3.58 -12.58 -8.11
N SER A 52 4.34 -11.61 -7.60
CA SER A 52 5.80 -11.70 -7.47
C SER A 52 6.19 -12.04 -6.03
N GLY A 53 7.21 -12.88 -5.86
CA GLY A 53 7.80 -13.14 -4.54
C GLY A 53 8.47 -11.90 -3.91
N LYS A 54 8.44 -10.74 -4.60
CA LYS A 54 9.08 -9.51 -4.18
C LYS A 54 8.41 -8.92 -2.95
N LYS A 55 9.24 -8.34 -2.07
CA LYS A 55 8.83 -7.67 -0.84
C LYS A 55 9.43 -6.28 -0.84
N ILE A 56 8.67 -5.30 -0.36
CA ILE A 56 9.17 -3.95 -0.12
C ILE A 56 9.13 -3.68 1.37
N SER A 57 10.27 -3.25 1.94
CA SER A 57 10.32 -2.84 3.34
C SER A 57 9.58 -1.51 3.52
N TYR A 58 8.97 -1.32 4.69
CA TYR A 58 8.36 -0.04 5.05
C TYR A 58 9.39 1.10 5.06
N LYS A 59 10.64 0.82 5.45
CA LYS A 59 11.72 1.81 5.42
C LYS A 59 11.95 2.34 4.00
N THR A 60 12.00 1.45 3.01
CA THR A 60 12.13 1.81 1.58
C THR A 60 10.88 2.55 1.09
N LEU A 61 9.69 2.05 1.42
CA LEU A 61 8.42 2.68 1.03
C LEU A 61 8.30 4.11 1.59
N LYS A 62 8.62 4.29 2.87
CA LYS A 62 8.47 5.56 3.58
C LYS A 62 9.26 6.70 2.92
N ALA A 63 10.41 6.40 2.31
CA ALA A 63 11.26 7.39 1.65
C ALA A 63 10.57 8.13 0.49
N GLY A 64 9.55 7.54 -0.14
CA GLY A 64 8.81 8.15 -1.24
C GLY A 64 7.32 8.38 -0.96
N LEU A 65 6.87 8.26 0.30
CA LEU A 65 5.48 8.53 0.65
C LEU A 65 5.20 10.03 0.65
N ILE A 66 4.17 10.42 -0.08
CA ILE A 66 3.55 11.75 -0.01
C ILE A 66 2.21 11.65 0.72
N LYS A 67 1.89 12.64 1.56
CA LYS A 67 0.57 12.74 2.18
C LYS A 67 -0.44 13.12 1.09
N LYS A 68 -1.36 12.21 0.78
CA LYS A 68 -2.38 12.40 -0.25
C LYS A 68 -3.57 11.54 0.10
N VAL A 69 -4.72 12.18 0.29
CA VAL A 69 -5.98 11.48 0.54
C VAL A 69 -6.52 10.96 -0.79
N ILE A 70 -6.68 9.66 -0.91
CA ILE A 70 -7.30 9.01 -2.07
C ILE A 70 -8.42 8.12 -1.55
N ARG A 71 -9.65 8.37 -2.03
CA ARG A 71 -10.81 7.54 -1.71
C ARG A 71 -11.06 6.58 -2.85
N ILE A 72 -11.12 5.29 -2.52
CA ILE A 72 -11.34 4.23 -3.49
C ILE A 72 -12.61 3.49 -3.10
N THR A 73 -13.54 3.35 -4.05
CA THR A 73 -14.75 2.56 -3.89
C THR A 73 -14.41 1.09 -4.15
N LEU A 74 -14.79 0.21 -3.23
CA LEU A 74 -14.66 -1.25 -3.36
C LEU A 74 -15.91 -1.87 -3.98
#